data_AF-A0A8H2X4B8-F1
#
_entry.id   AF-A0A8H2X4B8-F1
#
_cell.length_a   1.000
_cell.length_b   1.000
_cell.length_c   1.000
_cell.angle_alpha   90.00
_cell.angle_beta   90.00
_cell.angle_gamma   90.00
#
_symmetry.space_group_name_H-M   'P 1'
#
loop_
_entity.id
_entity.type
_entity.pdbx_description
1 polymer ?
#
loop_
_entity_poly.entity_id
_entity_poly.type
_entity_poly.pdbx_seq_one_letter_code
_entity_poly.pdbx_strand_id
1 'polypeptide(L)'
;MADGARTSKWLKPPVGARFGFSGVLLEVTNTGEEDKEHDQVAIKRVIGEPEVVERAKELIKPEEEEGGTKMFVETRNGDEASKDTYSTLLALFDLNPKSALI
;
A
#
# COMPACT_ATOMS: atom_id res chain seq x y z
N MET A 1 -51.06 9.84 -25.68
CA MET A 1 -50.00 8.91 -25.25
C MET A 1 -48.70 9.70 -25.28
N ALA A 2 -48.21 10.11 -24.12
CA ALA A 2 -47.01 10.93 -24.02
C ALA A 2 -45.78 10.03 -24.19
N ASP A 3 -45.00 10.33 -25.22
CA ASP A 3 -43.71 9.73 -25.51
C ASP A 3 -42.75 10.06 -24.36
N GLY A 4 -42.15 9.02 -23.77
CA GLY A 4 -41.32 9.12 -22.57
C GLY A 4 -40.12 10.02 -22.83
N ALA A 5 -39.98 11.08 -22.04
CA ALA A 5 -38.94 12.09 -22.19
C ALA A 5 -37.54 11.44 -22.15
N ARG A 6 -36.93 11.25 -23.33
CA ARG A 6 -35.51 10.92 -23.46
C ARG A 6 -34.71 12.03 -22.78
N THR A 7 -34.08 11.68 -21.66
CA THR A 7 -33.24 12.60 -20.90
C THR A 7 -32.14 13.17 -21.79
N SER A 8 -31.90 14.47 -21.66
CA SER A 8 -30.92 15.19 -22.47
C SER A 8 -29.52 14.59 -22.31
N LYS A 9 -28.78 14.48 -23.42
CA LYS A 9 -27.44 13.83 -23.52
C LYS A 9 -26.36 14.39 -22.57
N TRP A 10 -26.64 15.49 -21.87
CA TRP A 10 -25.80 16.13 -20.87
C TRP A 10 -25.91 15.47 -19.48
N LEU A 11 -27.01 14.76 -19.21
CA LEU A 11 -27.22 13.97 -17.99
C LEU A 11 -26.77 12.52 -18.24
N LYS A 12 -25.48 12.34 -18.57
CA LYS A 12 -24.91 10.98 -18.63
C LYS A 12 -24.77 10.43 -17.21
N PRO A 13 -24.98 9.11 -17.01
CA PRO A 13 -24.69 8.49 -15.73
C PRO A 13 -23.23 8.74 -15.32
N PRO A 14 -22.96 8.94 -14.02
CA PRO A 14 -21.61 9.21 -13.54
C PRO A 14 -20.72 7.99 -13.79
N VAL A 15 -19.63 8.20 -14.53
CA VAL A 15 -18.53 7.25 -14.69
C VAL A 15 -17.25 7.97 -14.30
N GLY A 16 -16.45 7.37 -13.43
CA GLY A 16 -15.21 8.02 -12.98
C GLY A 16 -14.42 7.18 -11.99
N ALA A 17 -13.15 7.53 -11.82
CA ALA A 17 -12.29 6.91 -10.83
C ALA A 17 -11.53 7.97 -10.01
N ARG A 18 -11.31 7.70 -8.73
CA ARG A 18 -10.60 8.61 -7.82
C ARG A 18 -9.75 7.83 -6.82
N PHE A 19 -8.54 8.32 -6.56
CA PHE A 19 -7.72 7.82 -5.45
C PHE A 19 -8.21 8.39 -4.12
N GLY A 20 -8.46 7.50 -3.17
CA GLY A 20 -8.73 7.78 -1.78
C GLY A 20 -7.47 7.59 -0.92
N PHE A 21 -7.64 7.79 0.38
CA PHE A 21 -6.60 7.59 1.37
C PHE A 21 -6.06 6.15 1.34
N SER A 22 -4.77 5.97 1.64
CA SER A 22 -4.11 4.64 1.71
C SER A 22 -4.03 3.87 0.39
N GLY A 23 -3.98 4.57 -0.76
CA GLY A 23 -3.78 3.93 -2.07
C GLY A 23 -5.00 3.17 -2.59
N VAL A 24 -6.19 3.50 -2.08
CA VAL A 24 -7.44 2.92 -2.55
C VAL A 24 -7.90 3.65 -3.81
N LEU A 25 -8.19 2.92 -4.88
CA LEU A 25 -8.85 3.42 -6.08
C LEU A 25 -10.34 3.12 -6.00
N LEU A 26 -11.13 4.18 -5.98
CA LEU A 26 -12.58 4.13 -6.09
C LEU A 26 -12.94 4.26 -7.56
N GLU A 27 -13.72 3.32 -8.08
CA GLU A 27 -14.18 3.30 -9.47
C GLU A 27 -15.70 3.17 -9.50
N VAL A 28 -16.35 4.09 -10.20
CA VAL A 28 -17.80 4.09 -10.43
C VAL A 28 -18.01 3.72 -11.88
N THR A 29 -18.59 2.55 -12.11
CA THR A 29 -18.91 2.05 -13.45
C THR A 29 -20.41 2.03 -13.66
N ASN A 30 -20.85 2.55 -14.80
CA ASN A 30 -22.24 2.45 -15.24
C ASN A 30 -22.27 1.64 -16.54
N THR A 31 -22.46 0.33 -16.42
CA THR A 31 -22.65 -0.58 -17.55
C THR A 31 -24.08 -0.43 -18.04
N GLY A 32 -24.31 0.42 -19.04
CA GLY A 32 -25.63 0.78 -19.56
C GLY A 32 -26.39 -0.34 -20.29
N GLU A 33 -26.53 -1.52 -19.66
CA GLU A 33 -27.30 -2.66 -20.17
C GLU A 33 -28.62 -2.74 -19.38
N GLU A 34 -29.70 -2.22 -19.96
CA GLU A 34 -30.99 -1.77 -19.39
C GLU A 34 -31.69 -2.58 -18.26
N ASP A 35 -31.20 -3.72 -17.79
CA ASP A 35 -32.01 -4.64 -16.96
C ASP A 35 -31.38 -5.23 -15.69
N LYS A 36 -30.19 -4.80 -15.21
CA LYS A 36 -29.65 -5.28 -13.93
C LYS A 36 -28.94 -4.19 -13.13
N GLU A 37 -29.47 -3.90 -11.93
CA GLU A 37 -28.87 -3.12 -10.81
C GLU A 37 -27.64 -2.27 -11.15
N HIS A 38 -27.89 -1.01 -11.55
CA HIS A 38 -26.95 -0.15 -12.29
C HIS A 38 -25.98 0.70 -11.47
N ASP A 39 -25.83 0.45 -10.17
CA ASP A 39 -24.94 1.24 -9.30
C ASP A 39 -23.84 0.35 -8.70
N GLN A 40 -22.87 -0.06 -9.52
CA GLN A 40 -21.72 -0.80 -9.03
C GLN A 40 -20.54 0.15 -8.75
N VAL A 41 -20.22 0.31 -7.46
CA VAL A 41 -19.00 0.97 -7.00
C VAL A 41 -17.97 -0.11 -6.67
N ALA A 42 -16.82 -0.07 -7.36
CA ALA A 42 -15.69 -0.93 -7.07
C ALA A 42 -14.65 -0.17 -6.24
N ILE A 43 -14.27 -0.74 -5.09
CA ILE A 43 -13.19 -0.23 -4.25
C ILE A 43 -12.01 -1.17 -4.41
N LYS A 44 -10.98 -0.73 -5.12
CA LYS A 44 -9.77 -1.52 -5.39
C LYS A 44 -8.62 -0.96 -4.58
N ARG A 45 -7.86 -1.81 -3.89
CA ARG A 45 -6.57 -1.39 -3.33
C ARG A 45 -5.53 -1.46 -4.43
N VAL A 46 -4.94 -0.33 -4.79
CA VAL A 46 -3.93 -0.27 -5.85
C VAL A 46 -2.56 -0.23 -5.21
N ILE A 47 -1.70 -1.15 -5.64
CA ILE A 47 -0.29 -1.21 -5.25
C ILE A 47 0.52 -0.72 -6.46
N GLY A 48 1.08 0.49 -6.37
CA GLY A 48 1.86 1.07 -7.46
C GLY A 48 3.23 0.43 -7.64
N GLU A 49 3.92 0.16 -6.52
CA GLU A 49 5.28 -0.40 -6.52
C GLU A 49 5.33 -1.64 -5.62
N PRO A 50 5.15 -2.85 -6.18
CA PRO A 50 5.05 -4.07 -5.39
C PRO A 50 6.33 -4.38 -4.62
N GLU A 51 7.50 -4.12 -5.21
CA GLU A 51 8.80 -4.35 -4.57
C GLU A 51 9.00 -3.51 -3.32
N VAL A 52 8.59 -2.23 -3.35
CA VAL A 52 8.69 -1.34 -2.19
C VAL A 52 7.75 -1.79 -1.08
N VAL A 53 6.54 -2.23 -1.46
CA VAL A 53 5.56 -2.75 -0.49
C VAL A 53 6.04 -4.04 0.16
N GLU A 54 6.65 -4.95 -0.59
CA GLU A 54 7.22 -6.18 0.00
C GLU A 54 8.40 -5.86 0.93
N ARG A 55 9.31 -4.96 0.54
CA ARG A 55 10.39 -4.50 1.43
C ARG A 55 9.86 -3.86 2.72
N ALA A 56 8.79 -3.07 2.62
CA ALA A 56 8.16 -2.48 3.80
C ALA A 56 7.52 -3.56 4.71
N LYS A 57 6.90 -4.59 4.12
CA LYS A 57 6.38 -5.73 4.89
C LYS A 57 7.50 -6.52 5.57
N GLU A 58 8.65 -6.69 4.91
CA GLU A 58 9.83 -7.31 5.51
C GLU A 58 10.36 -6.52 6.72
N LEU A 59 10.17 -5.20 6.77
CA LEU A 59 10.56 -4.37 7.91
C LEU A 59 9.57 -4.44 9.09
N ILE A 60 8.28 -4.66 8.81
CA ILE A 60 7.24 -4.71 9.86
C ILE A 60 7.25 -6.06 10.60
N LYS A 61 7.41 -7.18 9.88
CA LYS A 61 7.48 -8.53 10.48
C LYS A 61 8.44 -8.66 11.68
N PRO A 62 9.70 -8.18 11.61
CA PRO A 62 10.67 -8.30 12.71
C PRO A 62 10.39 -7.37 13.90
N GLU A 63 9.45 -6.43 13.81
CA GLU A 63 9.01 -5.59 14.93
C GLU A 63 8.04 -6.34 15.85
N GLU A 64 7.24 -7.26 15.29
CA GLU A 64 6.24 -8.03 16.03
C GLU A 64 6.84 -9.20 16.84
N GLU A 65 8.08 -9.60 16.52
CA GLU A 65 8.79 -10.72 17.16
C GLU A 65 9.90 -10.20 18.09
N GLU A 66 9.95 -10.72 19.33
CA GLU A 66 10.99 -10.36 20.29
C GLU A 66 12.37 -10.80 19.77
N GLY A 67 13.24 -9.83 19.46
CA GLY A 67 14.55 -10.07 18.84
C GLY A 67 14.54 -10.16 17.31
N GLY A 68 13.38 -10.05 16.65
CA GLY A 68 13.24 -10.09 15.20
C GLY A 68 14.06 -9.01 14.48
N THR A 69 14.12 -7.81 15.07
CA THR A 69 14.88 -6.68 14.50
C THR A 69 16.39 -6.97 14.45
N LYS A 70 16.93 -7.69 15.44
CA LYS A 70 18.35 -8.09 15.44
C LYS A 70 18.63 -9.10 14.32
N MET A 71 17.80 -10.14 14.19
CA MET A 71 17.92 -11.15 13.13
C MET A 71 17.82 -10.55 11.72
N PHE A 72 16.95 -9.55 11.54
CA PHE A 72 16.82 -8.83 10.28
C PHE A 72 18.11 -8.08 9.91
N VAL A 73 18.71 -7.38 10.87
CA VAL A 73 19.98 -6.65 10.67
C VAL A 73 21.13 -7.63 10.40
N GLU A 74 21.18 -8.78 11.08
CA GLU A 74 22.19 -9.82 10.82
C GLU A 74 22.10 -10.35 9.37
N THR A 75 20.87 -10.58 8.89
CA THR A 75 20.61 -11.06 7.53
C THR A 75 21.03 -10.02 6.48
N ARG A 76 20.84 -8.72 6.76
CA ARG A 76 21.20 -7.62 5.85
C ARG A 76 22.67 -7.21 5.92
N ASN A 77 23.38 -7.52 7.01
CA ASN A 77 24.81 -7.24 7.16
C ASN A 77 25.69 -8.02 6.17
N GLY A 78 25.16 -9.06 5.51
CA GLY A 78 25.85 -9.76 4.43
C GLY A 78 25.88 -8.99 3.09
N ASP A 79 25.18 -7.86 2.97
CA ASP A 79 25.12 -7.05 1.76
C ASP A 79 26.25 -6.01 1.73
N GLU A 80 27.25 -6.23 0.86
CA GLU A 80 28.46 -5.38 0.75
C GLU A 80 28.14 -3.90 0.47
N ALA A 81 26.99 -3.58 -0.13
CA ALA A 81 26.60 -2.20 -0.40
C ALA A 81 26.18 -1.41 0.85
N SER A 82 25.82 -2.10 1.94
CA SER A 82 25.26 -1.50 3.16
C SER A 82 25.87 -2.07 4.44
N LYS A 83 27.00 -2.76 4.30
CA LYS A 83 27.72 -3.46 5.36
C LYS A 83 28.12 -2.55 6.51
N ASP A 84 28.67 -1.37 6.22
CA ASP A 84 29.09 -0.43 7.27
C ASP A 84 27.89 0.04 8.11
N THR A 85 26.76 0.32 7.46
CA THR A 85 25.52 0.71 8.14
C THR A 85 24.93 -0.41 8.98
N TYR A 86 24.78 -1.62 8.43
CA TYR A 86 24.20 -2.75 9.18
C TYR A 86 25.15 -3.28 10.25
N SER A 87 26.46 -3.24 10.04
CA SER A 87 27.45 -3.58 11.07
C SER A 87 27.40 -2.62 12.25
N THR A 88 27.15 -1.33 12.01
CA THR A 88 26.96 -0.34 13.08
C THR A 88 25.67 -0.62 13.86
N LEU A 89 24.58 -0.97 13.16
CA LEU A 89 23.31 -1.34 13.80
C LEU A 89 23.45 -2.61 14.66
N LEU A 90 24.22 -3.62 14.22
CA LEU A 90 24.52 -4.80 15.03
C LEU A 90 25.30 -4.45 16.30
N ALA A 91 26.34 -3.61 16.16
CA ALA A 91 27.11 -3.16 17.31
C ALA A 91 26.22 -2.42 18.32
N LEU A 92 25.22 -1.65 17.87
CA LEU A 92 24.25 -0.98 18.76
C LEU A 92 23.31 -1.95 19.50
N PHE A 93 23.04 -3.14 18.96
CA PHE A 93 22.29 -4.18 19.69
C PHE A 93 23.13 -4.84 20.78
N ASP A 94 24.44 -5.01 20.55
CA ASP A 94 25.35 -5.65 21.51
C ASP A 94 25.83 -4.67 22.59
N LEU A 95 25.79 -3.37 22.31
CA LEU A 95 26.11 -2.31 23.26
C LEU A 95 24.85 -1.89 24.03
N ASN A 96 24.98 -1.64 25.33
CA ASN A 96 23.95 -0.88 26.03
C ASN A 96 23.97 0.54 25.46
N PRO A 97 22.89 1.05 24.83
CA PRO A 97 22.92 2.32 24.10
C PRO A 97 23.24 3.52 25.01
N LYS A 98 23.03 3.37 26.33
CA LYS A 98 23.46 4.36 27.33
C LYS A 98 24.98 4.41 27.56
N SER A 99 25.70 3.33 27.33
CA SER A 99 27.17 3.28 27.48
C SER A 99 27.92 3.53 26.18
N ALA A 100 27.25 3.44 25.02
CA ALA A 100 27.86 3.73 23.71
C ALA A 100 27.95 5.23 23.40
N LEU A 101 27.30 6.08 24.19
CA LEU A 101 27.26 7.54 24.04
C LEU A 101 28.22 8.25 25.02
N ILE A 102 29.46 7.75 25.13
CA ILE A 102 30.53 8.36 25.94
C ILE A 102 31.59 8.93 25.01
#